data_AF-F0YGJ4-F1
#
_entry.id   AF-F0YGJ4-F1
#
_cell.length_a   1.000
_cell.length_b   1.000
_cell.length_c   1.000
_cell.angle_alpha   90.00
_cell.angle_beta   90.00
_cell.angle_gamma   90.00
#
_symmetry.space_group_name_H-M   'P 1'
#
loop_
_entity.id
_entity.type
_entity.pdbx_description
1 polymer ?
#
loop_
_entity_poly.entity_id
_entity_poly.type
_entity_poly.pdbx_seq_one_letter_code
_entity_poly.pdbx_strand_id
1 'polypeptide(L)' 'DSRTCVCCLDRPRNMVLLDCMHVVACEACAPRLRECPMCRAPVAQTRRIFQ' A
#
# COMPACT_ATOMS: atom_id res chain seq x y z
N ASP A 1 8.68 -9.65 9.72
CA ASP A 1 8.96 -9.53 8.29
C ASP A 1 8.61 -8.12 7.81
N SER A 2 9.58 -7.34 7.33
CA SER A 2 9.39 -5.92 6.97
C SER A 2 8.78 -5.73 5.57
N ARG A 3 8.49 -6.81 4.84
CA ARG A 3 7.96 -6.77 3.46
C ARG A 3 6.50 -7.20 3.36
N THR A 4 5.86 -7.56 4.48
CA THR A 4 4.47 -8.04 4.51
C THR A 4 3.46 -6.90 4.64
N CYS A 5 2.38 -6.93 3.87
CA CYS A 5 1.31 -5.95 3.85
C CYS A 5 0.79 -5.68 5.27
N VAL A 6 0.77 -4.40 5.67
CA VAL A 6 0.36 -4.02 7.03
C VAL A 6 -1.15 -4.16 7.26
N CYS A 7 -1.94 -4.31 6.19
CA CYS A 7 -3.39 -4.42 6.27
C CYS A 7 -3.87 -5.86 6.48
N CYS A 8 -3.27 -6.83 5.77
CA CYS A 8 -3.70 -8.24 5.85
C CYS A 8 -2.70 -9.15 6.56
N LEU A 9 -1.47 -8.68 6.80
CA LEU A 9 -0.40 -9.45 7.46
C LEU A 9 -0.06 -10.79 6.80
N ASP A 10 -0.42 -10.95 5.52
CA ASP A 10 -0.34 -12.21 4.78
C ASP A 10 0.49 -12.05 3.49
N ARG A 11 0.09 -11.12 2.62
CA ARG A 11 0.70 -10.94 1.29
C ARG A 11 1.83 -9.91 1.28
N PRO A 12 2.80 -10.01 0.35
CA PRO A 12 3.87 -9.03 0.23
C PRO A 12 3.35 -7.64 -0.16
N ARG A 13 4.04 -6.60 0.30
CA ARG A 13 3.84 -5.22 -0.16
C ARG A 13 4.37 -5.11 -1.58
N ASN A 14 3.49 -4.78 -2.52
CA ASN A 14 3.84 -4.62 -3.92
C ASN A 14 3.14 -3.42 -4.57
N MET A 15 2.45 -2.59 -3.76
CA MET A 15 1.75 -1.40 -4.20
C MET A 15 2.35 -0.14 -3.57
N VAL A 16 2.61 0.87 -4.40
CA VAL A 16 2.87 2.25 -4.00
C VAL A 16 1.57 3.05 -4.00
N LEU A 17 1.38 3.86 -2.96
CA LEU A 17 0.33 4.89 -2.88
C LEU A 17 0.91 6.18 -3.47
N LEU A 18 0.43 6.65 -4.63
CA LEU A 18 1.14 7.66 -5.42
C LEU A 18 1.21 9.05 -4.78
N ASP A 19 0.24 9.42 -3.94
CA ASP A 19 0.20 10.75 -3.31
C ASP A 19 1.28 10.92 -2.23
N CYS A 20 1.72 9.82 -1.60
CA CYS A 20 2.71 9.85 -0.51
C CYS A 20 3.90 8.91 -0.72
N MET A 21 3.93 8.18 -1.83
CA MET A 21 4.97 7.21 -2.22
C MET A 21 5.25 6.08 -1.21
N HIS A 22 4.34 5.82 -0.27
CA HIS A 22 4.53 4.75 0.71
C HIS A 22 4.15 3.38 0.14
N VAL A 23 5.01 2.39 0.40
CA VAL A 23 4.82 0.99 -0.01
C VAL A 23 4.44 0.18 1.23
N VAL A 24 3.15 0.07 1.49
CA VAL A 24 2.60 -0.50 2.74
C VAL A 24 1.56 -1.59 2.52
N ALA A 25 1.00 -1.67 1.32
CA ALA A 25 -0.12 -2.54 0.99
C ALA A 25 0.21 -3.55 -0.12
N CYS A 26 -0.49 -4.69 -0.10
CA CYS A 26 -0.53 -5.61 -1.23
C CYS A 26 -1.59 -5.16 -2.25
N GLU A 27 -1.55 -5.74 -3.44
CA GLU A 27 -2.46 -5.49 -4.57
C GLU A 27 -3.94 -5.62 -4.23
N ALA A 28 -4.32 -6.51 -3.32
CA ALA A 28 -5.73 -6.67 -2.92
C ALA A 28 -6.18 -5.69 -1.82
N CYS A 29 -5.25 -5.15 -1.03
CA CYS A 29 -5.58 -4.20 0.04
C CYS A 29 -5.53 -2.76 -0.44
N ALA A 30 -4.60 -2.42 -1.34
CA ALA A 30 -4.36 -1.05 -1.79
C ALA A 30 -5.60 -0.34 -2.35
N PRO A 31 -6.47 -0.96 -3.19
CA PRO A 31 -7.66 -0.30 -3.73
C PRO A 31 -8.72 0.08 -2.69
N ARG A 32 -8.63 -0.48 -1.47
CA ARG A 32 -9.61 -0.25 -0.38
C ARG A 32 -9.15 0.87 0.57
N LEU A 33 -7.93 1.37 0.40
CA LEU A 33 -7.38 2.43 1.23
C LEU A 33 -7.88 3.79 0.75
N ARG A 34 -8.42 4.58 1.69
CA ARG A 34 -8.75 6.00 1.47
C ARG A 34 -7.64 6.92 2.00
N GLU A 35 -6.86 6.44 2.96
CA GLU A 35 -5.74 7.13 3.58
C GLU A 35 -4.57 6.16 3.76
N CYS A 36 -3.35 6.69 3.70
CA CYS A 36 -2.15 5.92 3.93
C CYS A 36 -2.03 5.51 5.41
N PRO A 37 -1.90 4.21 5.75
CA PRO A 37 -1.72 3.77 7.14
C PRO A 37 -0.48 4.33 7.84
N MET A 38 0.52 4.80 7.08
CA MET A 38 1.79 5.30 7.63
C MET A 38 1.76 6.80 7.92
N CYS A 39 1.26 7.61 6.99
CA CYS A 39 1.31 9.08 7.09
C CYS A 39 -0.05 9.77 7.06
N ARG A 40 -1.14 9.01 6.92
CA ARG A 40 -2.54 9.51 6.81
C ARG A 40 -2.80 10.45 5.63
N ALA A 41 -1.89 10.53 4.66
CA ALA A 41 -2.16 11.22 3.40
C ALA A 41 -3.33 10.55 2.65
N PRO A 42 -4.20 11.32 1.98
CA PRO A 42 -5.27 10.75 1.17
C PRO A 42 -4.69 9.90 0.03
N VAL A 43 -5.41 8.83 -0.34
CA VAL A 43 -5.03 7.91 -1.42
C VAL A 43 -6.01 8.09 -2.57
N ALA A 44 -5.54 8.72 -3.65
CA ALA A 44 -6.30 8.87 -4.90
C ALA A 44 -5.90 7.79 -5.91
N GLN A 45 -4.63 7.39 -5.93
CA GLN A 45 -4.12 6.43 -6.90
C GLN A 45 -3.10 5.46 -6.29
N THR A 46 -3.14 4.20 -6.74
CA THR A 46 -2.19 3.16 -6.34
C THR A 46 -1.60 2.49 -7.59
N ARG A 47 -0.32 2.09 -7.50
CA ARG A 47 0.40 1.43 -8.60
C ARG A 47 1.24 0.28 -8.09
N ARG A 48 1.44 -0.73 -8.94
CA ARG A 48 2.36 -1.83 -8.65
C ARG A 48 3.80 -1.41 -8.93
N ILE A 49 4.71 -1.69 -7.99
CA ILE A 49 6.13 -1.32 -8.03
C ILE A 49 7.01 -2.43 -8.63
N PHE A 50 6.69 -2.92 -9.84
CA PHE A 50 7.40 -3.97 -10.60
C PHE A 50 7.01 -5.44 -10.30
N GLN A 51 7.38 -6.31 -11.24
CA GLN A 51 7.21 -7.77 -11.25
C GLN A 51 8.59 -8.42 -11.31
#